data_AF-A0A915JHJ5-F1
#
_entry.id   AF-A0A915JHJ5-F1
#
_cell.length_a   1.000
_cell.length_b   1.000
_cell.length_c   1.000
_cell.angle_alpha   90.00
_cell.angle_beta   90.00
_cell.angle_gamma   90.00
#
_symmetry.space_group_name_H-M   'P 1'
#
loop_
_entity.id
_entity.type
_entity.pdbx_description
1 polymer ?
#
loop_
_entity_poly.entity_id
_entity_poly.type
_entity_poly.pdbx_seq_one_letter_code
_entity_poly.pdbx_strand_id
1 'polypeptide(L)' 'MVHYKVCYFNGRGRAEGVRFILAQAGVDFEDERITQEDWPKLKSTTIIEFKHLQNSFMVQLERFHAQPNLGCNKTL' A
#
# COMPACT_ATOMS: atom_id res chain seq x y z
N MET A 1 -2.84 -27.58 10.79
CA MET A 1 -1.57 -27.00 10.32
C MET A 1 -1.79 -25.53 10.02
N VAL A 2 -0.75 -24.71 10.10
CA VAL A 2 -0.83 -23.28 9.83
C VAL A 2 -0.63 -23.05 8.33
N HIS A 3 -1.50 -22.25 7.72
CA HIS A 3 -1.39 -21.84 6.31
C HIS A 3 -0.96 -20.37 6.26
N TYR A 4 0.14 -20.09 5.55
CA TYR A 4 0.66 -18.74 5.40
C TYR A 4 0.26 -18.16 4.04
N LYS A 5 -0.19 -16.91 4.04
CA LYS A 5 -0.48 -16.13 2.83
C LYS A 5 0.33 -14.84 2.87
N VAL A 6 1.15 -14.61 1.85
CA VAL A 6 1.96 -13.41 1.67
C VAL A 6 1.26 -12.52 0.63
N CYS A 7 0.58 -11.48 1.10
CA CYS A 7 -0.09 -10.50 0.25
C CYS A 7 0.78 -9.26 0.07
N TYR A 8 1.23 -8.97 -1.15
CA TYR A 8 2.04 -7.78 -1.43
C TYR A 8 1.90 -7.29 -2.86
N PHE A 9 2.43 -6.12 -3.16
CA PHE A 9 2.49 -5.61 -4.53
C PHE A 9 3.33 -6.51 -5.44
N ASN A 10 3.14 -6.37 -6.76
CA ASN A 10 3.97 -7.04 -7.77
C ASN A 10 5.40 -6.46 -7.84
N GLY A 11 6.11 -6.57 -6.73
CA GLY A 11 7.48 -6.15 -6.52
C GLY A 11 8.06 -6.88 -5.31
N ARG A 12 9.38 -6.80 -5.16
CA ARG A 12 10.08 -7.44 -4.04
C ARG A 12 9.74 -6.73 -2.73
N GLY A 13 10.06 -5.43 -2.65
CA GLY A 13 9.77 -4.56 -1.52
C GLY A 13 10.03 -5.23 -0.16
N ARG A 14 9.09 -5.07 0.78
CA ARG A 14 9.20 -5.67 2.12
C ARG A 14 8.80 -7.15 2.18
N ALA A 15 8.10 -7.66 1.17
CA ALA A 15 7.66 -9.05 1.15
C ALA A 15 8.79 -10.03 0.80
N GLU A 16 9.82 -9.59 0.10
CA GLU A 16 10.91 -10.47 -0.35
C GLU A 16 11.64 -11.17 0.80
N GLY A 17 11.91 -10.44 1.89
CA GLY A 17 12.53 -11.03 3.07
C GLY A 17 11.67 -12.13 3.68
N VAL A 18 10.35 -11.93 3.73
CA VAL A 18 9.40 -12.93 4.23
C VAL A 18 9.39 -14.16 3.34
N ARG A 19 9.35 -13.99 2.01
CA ARG A 19 9.40 -15.10 1.04
C ARG A 19 10.66 -15.94 1.21
N PHE A 20 11.82 -15.31 1.40
CA PHE A 20 13.07 -16.03 1.63
C PHE A 20 13.07 -16.82 2.94
N ILE A 21 12.57 -16.26 4.03
CA ILE A 21 12.51 -16.96 5.32
C ILE A 21 11.61 -18.19 5.22
N LEU A 22 10.43 -18.05 4.59
CA LEU A 22 9.49 -19.16 4.42
C LEU A 22 10.04 -20.25 3.51
N ALA A 23 10.67 -19.87 2.39
CA ALA A 23 11.31 -20.81 1.48
C ALA A 23 12.49 -21.55 2.16
N GLN A 24 13.33 -20.84 2.90
CA GLN A 24 14.46 -21.43 3.64
C GLN A 24 13.99 -22.39 4.74
N ALA A 25 12.86 -22.08 5.37
CA ALA A 25 12.23 -22.95 6.37
C ALA A 25 11.49 -24.16 5.76
N GLY A 26 11.37 -24.24 4.43
CA GLY A 26 10.63 -25.30 3.74
C GLY A 26 9.12 -25.26 4.05
N VAL A 27 8.59 -24.09 4.37
CA VAL A 27 7.17 -23.89 4.70
C VAL A 27 6.43 -23.45 3.45
N ASP A 28 5.39 -24.19 3.08
CA ASP A 28 4.51 -23.81 1.98
C ASP A 28 3.70 -22.56 2.33
N PHE A 29 3.64 -21.62 1.39
CA PHE A 29 2.87 -20.40 1.51
C PHE A 29 2.30 -19.97 0.17
N GLU A 30 1.20 -19.21 0.22
CA GLU A 30 0.55 -18.64 -0.97
C GLU A 30 1.06 -17.20 -1.19
N ASP A 31 1.57 -16.88 -2.39
CA ASP A 31 2.02 -15.53 -2.78
C ASP A 31 0.91 -14.81 -3.59
N GLU A 32 0.11 -13.99 -2.90
CA GLU A 32 -0.94 -13.20 -3.54
C GLU A 32 -0.40 -11.81 -3.93
N ARG A 33 -0.41 -11.55 -5.23
CA ARG A 33 0.13 -10.30 -5.80
C ARG A 33 -0.99 -9.32 -6.09
N ILE A 34 -0.89 -8.15 -5.50
CA ILE A 34 -1.85 -7.07 -5.62
C ILE A 34 -1.34 -6.05 -6.63
N THR A 35 -2.22 -5.62 -7.53
CA THR A 35 -1.98 -4.53 -8.48
C THR A 35 -2.27 -3.18 -7.81
N GLN A 36 -1.74 -2.08 -8.34
CA GLN A 36 -2.02 -0.76 -7.74
C GLN A 36 -3.50 -0.37 -7.89
N GLU A 37 -4.15 -0.86 -8.93
CA GLU A 37 -5.55 -0.61 -9.27
C GLU A 37 -6.50 -1.30 -8.29
N ASP A 38 -6.11 -2.47 -7.77
CA ASP A 38 -6.91 -3.22 -6.79
C ASP A 38 -6.63 -2.78 -5.35
N TRP A 39 -5.50 -2.11 -5.10
CA TRP A 39 -5.14 -1.58 -3.80
C TRP A 39 -6.20 -0.68 -3.13
N PRO A 40 -6.85 0.30 -3.80
CA PRO A 40 -7.88 1.11 -3.17
C PRO A 40 -9.09 0.29 -2.67
N LYS A 41 -9.48 -0.77 -3.39
CA LYS A 41 -10.59 -1.67 -3.01
C LYS A 41 -10.22 -2.58 -1.82
N LEU A 42 -8.97 -2.99 -1.78
CA LEU A 42 -8.40 -3.76 -0.67
C LEU A 42 -8.20 -2.89 0.55
N LYS A 43 -7.73 -1.65 0.39
CA LYS A 43 -7.54 -0.71 1.50
C LYS A 43 -8.83 -0.40 2.23
N SER A 44 -9.98 -0.28 1.55
CA SER A 44 -11.27 -0.07 2.22
C SER A 44 -11.71 -1.26 3.07
N THR A 45 -11.25 -2.46 2.71
CA THR A 45 -11.70 -3.75 3.29
C THR A 45 -10.72 -4.27 4.34
N THR A 46 -9.42 -4.05 4.14
CA THR A 46 -8.30 -4.61 4.90
C THR A 46 -7.75 -3.63 5.95
N ILE A 47 -8.51 -2.60 6.35
CA ILE A 47 -8.13 -1.81 7.54
C ILE A 47 -8.35 -2.67 8.78
N ILE A 48 -7.32 -3.46 9.10
CA ILE A 48 -6.89 -3.74 10.47
C ILE A 48 -7.21 -2.48 11.28
N GLU A 49 -8.18 -2.52 12.21
CA GLU A 49 -8.45 -1.71 13.42
C GLU A 49 -7.82 -0.30 13.66
N PHE A 50 -7.15 0.31 12.70
CA PHE A 50 -6.41 1.56 12.75
C PHE A 50 -7.15 2.63 11.96
N LYS A 51 -8.49 2.58 12.02
CA LYS A 51 -9.37 3.62 11.47
C LYS A 51 -9.09 5.00 12.09
N HIS A 52 -8.47 5.03 13.27
CA HIS A 52 -8.10 6.27 13.96
C HIS A 52 -6.92 7.01 13.31
N LEU A 53 -5.95 6.35 12.66
CA LEU A 53 -4.67 7.00 12.31
C LEU A 53 -4.41 7.19 10.81
N GLN A 54 -5.23 6.64 9.91
CA GLN A 54 -4.96 6.72 8.47
C GLN A 54 -5.55 7.95 7.75
N ASN A 55 -6.33 8.80 8.43
CA ASN A 55 -6.92 9.99 7.80
C ASN A 55 -5.92 11.12 7.50
N SER A 56 -4.65 11.02 7.94
CA SER A 56 -3.68 12.11 7.75
C SER A 56 -2.77 11.97 6.54
N PHE A 57 -2.45 10.75 6.06
CA PHE A 57 -1.38 10.58 5.07
C PHE A 57 -1.88 10.58 3.61
N MET A 58 -3.13 10.18 3.37
CA MET A 58 -3.67 10.07 2.01
C MET A 58 -4.64 11.19 1.60
N VAL A 59 -5.15 12.00 2.54
CA VAL A 59 -5.79 13.29 2.20
C VAL A 59 -4.74 14.32 1.74
N GLN A 60 -3.48 14.14 2.14
CA GLN A 60 -2.38 15.05 1.81
C GLN A 60 -1.97 14.92 0.33
N LEU A 61 -2.03 13.72 -0.26
CA LEU A 61 -1.56 13.47 -1.63
C LEU A 61 -2.58 13.87 -2.70
N GLU A 62 -3.88 13.67 -2.43
CA GLU A 62 -4.95 14.14 -3.31
C GLU A 62 -4.99 15.68 -3.40
N ARG A 63 -4.64 16.38 -2.30
CA ARG A 63 -4.46 17.84 -2.31
C ARG A 63 -3.21 18.32 -3.06
N PHE A 64 -2.21 17.46 -3.27
CA PHE A 64 -0.98 17.84 -3.98
C PHE A 64 -1.15 17.80 -5.51
N HIS A 65 -2.05 16.96 -6.02
CA HIS A 65 -2.38 16.90 -7.45
C HIS A 65 -3.48 17.89 -7.88
N ALA A 66 -4.06 18.66 -6.94
CA ALA A 66 -5.16 19.59 -7.17
C ALA A 66 -4.81 21.06 -6.85
N GLN A 67 -3.62 21.53 -7.25
CA GLN A 67 -3.37 22.97 -7.39
C GLN A 67 -3.47 23.39 -8.87
N PRO A 68 -4.65 23.76 -9.37
CA PRO A 68 -4.74 24.53 -10.59
C PRO A 68 -4.21 25.94 -10.32
N ASN A 69 -3.00 26.22 -10.81
CA ASN A 69 -2.52 27.51 -11.29
C ASN A 69 -3.12 28.74 -10.60
N LEU A 70 -2.58 29.12 -9.43
CA LEU A 70 -2.67 30.49 -8.95
C LEU A 70 -1.68 31.35 -9.74
N GLY A 71 -2.24 32.13 -10.67
CA GLY A 71 -1.54 33.14 -11.45
C GLY A 71 -0.74 34.06 -10.55
N CYS A 72 0.53 34.24 -10.92
CA CYS A 72 1.43 35.23 -10.35
C CYS A 72 1.04 36.60 -10.91
N ASN A 73 0.23 37.37 -10.17
CA ASN A 73 0.05 38.80 -10.44
C ASN A 73 1.17 39.51 -9.68
N LYS A 74 2.26 39.81 -10.38
CA LYS A 74 3.31 40.69 -9.85
C LYS A 74 2.73 42.09 -9.71
N THR A 75 2.74 42.60 -8.49
CA THR A 75 2.67 44.02 -8.16
C THR A 75 3.58 44.85 -9.07
N LEU A 76 3.01 45.88 -9.68
CA LEU A 76 3.63 47.19 -9.84
C LEU A 76 2.92 48.15 -8.88
#